data_AF-A0AA39MLP5-F1
#
_entry.id   AF-A0AA39MLP5-F1
#
_cell.length_a   1.000
_cell.length_b   1.000
_cell.length_c   1.000
_cell.angle_alpha   90.00
_cell.angle_beta   90.00
_cell.angle_gamma   90.00
#
_symmetry.space_group_name_H-M   'P 1'
#
loop_
_entity.id
_entity.type
_entity.pdbx_description
1 polymer ?
#
loop_
_entity_poly.entity_id
_entity_poly.type
_entity_poly.pdbx_seq_one_letter_code
_entity_poly.pdbx_strand_id
1 'polypeptide(L)'
;MGAQCLKAVHTVTLPGHPGLYMTPDFALASNLRSLYLHGHNCCYSINDGLSHPDFPFNKIRSLAINGSSTRGDIECGSIFLIRRALGRFPYIRDLILSVPIVDPHKYGILPILSLSFLTSLTFWVDYACQVKVKYYLSNLSLPCLRSFALKYVNNIIQYL
;
A
#
# COMPACT_ATOMS: atom_id res chain seq x y z
N MET A 1 28.76 -25.40 15.70
CA MET A 1 28.91 -24.08 15.05
C MET A 1 28.03 -24.05 13.81
N GLY A 2 27.18 -23.02 13.64
CA GLY A 2 26.36 -22.88 12.42
C GLY A 2 25.01 -22.16 12.56
N ALA A 3 24.84 -21.24 13.52
CA ALA A 3 23.64 -20.41 13.66
C ALA A 3 23.94 -18.95 13.29
N GLN A 4 24.48 -18.73 12.10
CA GLN A 4 24.76 -17.39 11.59
C GLN A 4 24.26 -17.31 10.14
N CYS A 5 23.54 -16.22 9.85
CA CYS A 5 23.13 -15.75 8.52
C CYS A 5 21.68 -15.97 8.04
N LEU A 6 20.68 -16.07 8.92
CA LEU A 6 19.38 -15.48 8.58
C LEU A 6 19.47 -13.98 8.87
N LYS A 7 20.00 -13.21 7.91
CA LYS A 7 19.92 -11.74 7.96
C LYS A 7 18.48 -11.36 8.25
N ALA A 8 18.25 -10.69 9.38
CA ALA A 8 16.94 -10.21 9.80
C ALA A 8 16.43 -9.20 8.76
N VAL A 9 15.68 -9.67 7.78
CA VAL A 9 15.09 -8.80 6.77
C VAL A 9 13.98 -8.00 7.45
N HIS A 10 14.26 -6.73 7.72
CA HIS A 10 13.31 -5.80 8.33
C HIS A 10 12.37 -5.17 7.29
N THR A 11 12.89 -4.99 6.08
CA THR A 11 12.22 -4.31 4.97
C THR A 11 12.31 -5.17 3.72
N VAL A 12 11.20 -5.37 3.03
CA VAL A 12 11.12 -6.10 1.75
C VAL A 12 10.51 -5.17 0.71
N THR A 13 11.16 -5.09 -0.45
CA THR A 13 10.68 -4.41 -1.64
C THR A 13 10.29 -5.45 -2.69
N LEU A 14 9.05 -5.39 -3.15
CA LEU A 14 8.45 -6.39 -4.03
C LEU A 14 7.81 -5.75 -5.26
N PRO A 15 8.01 -6.29 -6.48
CA PRO A 15 7.28 -5.83 -7.65
C PRO A 15 5.79 -6.24 -7.61
N GLY A 16 4.92 -5.43 -8.19
CA GLY A 16 3.53 -5.80 -8.42
C GLY A 16 3.43 -6.83 -9.54
N HIS A 17 3.58 -8.11 -9.22
CA HIS A 17 3.30 -9.20 -10.14
C HIS A 17 2.71 -10.40 -9.37
N PRO A 18 1.62 -11.00 -9.87
CA PRO A 18 0.84 -11.99 -9.13
C PRO A 18 1.53 -13.34 -8.93
N GLY A 19 2.70 -13.57 -9.55
CA GLY A 19 3.36 -14.88 -9.57
C GLY A 19 4.48 -15.12 -8.55
N LEU A 20 4.82 -14.16 -7.66
CA LEU A 20 6.12 -14.19 -6.97
C LEU A 20 6.11 -14.42 -5.45
N TYR A 21 4.95 -14.52 -4.76
CA TYR A 21 4.95 -14.50 -3.28
C TYR A 21 4.40 -15.73 -2.57
N MET A 22 4.42 -16.89 -3.24
CA MET A 22 4.12 -18.17 -2.59
C MET A 22 5.30 -18.74 -1.78
N THR A 23 6.36 -17.96 -1.55
CA THR A 23 7.56 -18.49 -0.90
C THR A 23 7.42 -18.50 0.64
N PRO A 24 7.74 -19.63 1.30
CA PRO A 24 7.77 -19.73 2.76
C PRO A 24 8.85 -18.83 3.39
N ASP A 25 9.71 -18.22 2.58
CA ASP A 25 10.80 -17.33 3.01
C ASP A 25 10.29 -16.14 3.84
N PHE A 26 9.09 -15.62 3.55
CA PHE A 26 8.48 -14.55 4.33
C PHE A 26 7.98 -15.00 5.70
N ALA A 27 7.56 -16.25 5.83
CA ALA A 27 7.19 -16.83 7.12
C ALA A 27 8.41 -16.93 8.06
N LEU A 28 9.59 -17.18 7.48
CA LEU A 28 10.86 -17.29 8.19
C LEU A 28 11.46 -15.92 8.55
N ALA A 29 11.01 -14.82 7.91
CA ALA A 29 11.44 -13.46 8.20
C ALA A 29 10.75 -12.91 9.46
N SER A 30 11.11 -13.44 10.64
CA SER A 30 10.51 -13.10 11.94
C SER A 30 10.54 -11.61 12.31
N ASN A 31 11.47 -10.86 11.71
CA ASN A 31 11.71 -9.43 11.94
C ASN A 31 11.11 -8.51 10.86
N LEU A 32 10.36 -9.05 9.90
CA LEU A 32 9.74 -8.25 8.85
C LEU A 32 8.71 -7.30 9.45
N ARG A 33 8.93 -6.00 9.27
CA ARG A 33 8.04 -4.93 9.77
C ARG A 33 7.66 -3.93 8.69
N SER A 34 8.44 -3.86 7.61
CA SER A 34 8.23 -2.90 6.54
C SER A 34 8.06 -3.61 5.20
N LEU A 35 6.96 -3.30 4.51
CA LEU A 35 6.66 -3.87 3.20
C LEU A 35 6.49 -2.75 2.18
N TYR A 36 7.28 -2.80 1.12
CA TYR A 36 7.20 -1.89 0.00
C TYR A 36 6.81 -2.69 -1.25
N LEU A 37 5.71 -2.31 -1.88
CA LEU A 37 5.20 -2.91 -3.11
C LEU A 37 5.19 -1.85 -4.21
N HIS A 38 5.79 -2.15 -5.36
CA HIS A 38 5.83 -1.21 -6.49
C HIS A 38 5.49 -1.82 -7.83
N GLY A 39 4.81 -1.07 -8.69
CA GLY A 39 4.45 -1.48 -10.06
C GLY A 39 2.98 -1.84 -10.23
N HIS A 40 2.64 -2.45 -11.37
CA HIS A 40 1.26 -2.77 -11.73
C HIS A 40 0.64 -3.80 -10.78
N ASN A 41 -0.66 -3.73 -10.49
CA ASN A 41 -1.34 -4.80 -9.74
C ASN A 41 -0.77 -5.13 -8.33
N CYS A 42 -0.12 -4.18 -7.65
CA CYS A 42 0.39 -4.36 -6.29
C CYS A 42 -0.70 -4.81 -5.30
N CYS A 43 -1.87 -4.14 -5.31
CA CYS A 43 -2.97 -4.47 -4.40
C CYS A 43 -3.60 -5.83 -4.71
N TYR A 44 -3.63 -6.23 -5.98
CA TYR A 44 -4.04 -7.58 -6.37
C TYR A 44 -3.05 -8.62 -5.81
N SER A 45 -1.75 -8.34 -5.92
CA SER A 45 -0.69 -9.20 -5.37
C SER A 45 -0.76 -9.33 -3.85
N ILE A 46 -1.24 -8.33 -3.11
CA ILE A 46 -1.50 -8.46 -1.66
C ILE A 46 -2.68 -9.41 -1.40
N ASN A 47 -3.75 -9.28 -2.17
CA ASN A 47 -4.98 -10.02 -1.94
C ASN A 47 -4.85 -11.50 -2.30
N ASP A 48 -4.18 -11.78 -3.43
CA ASP A 48 -4.12 -13.11 -4.04
C ASP A 48 -2.70 -13.70 -4.05
N GLY A 49 -1.66 -12.86 -4.13
CA GLY A 49 -0.25 -13.29 -4.18
C GLY A 49 0.40 -13.51 -2.81
N LEU A 50 0.08 -12.69 -1.80
CA LEU A 50 0.47 -12.87 -0.39
C LEU A 50 -0.53 -13.79 0.36
N SER A 51 -1.12 -14.75 -0.35
CA SER A 51 -2.13 -15.67 0.17
C SER A 51 -1.56 -16.82 0.99
N HIS A 52 -0.22 -16.91 1.12
CA HIS A 52 0.40 -17.90 1.99
C HIS A 52 -0.09 -17.69 3.44
N PRO A 53 -0.66 -18.71 4.11
CA PRO A 53 -1.25 -18.57 5.44
C PRO A 53 -0.25 -18.04 6.47
N ASP A 54 1.03 -18.33 6.26
CA ASP A 54 2.11 -17.94 7.17
C ASP A 54 2.68 -16.53 6.90
N PHE A 55 2.14 -15.75 5.96
CA PHE A 55 2.61 -14.38 5.77
C PHE A 55 2.31 -13.52 7.02
N PRO A 56 3.31 -12.82 7.60
CA PRO A 56 3.17 -12.17 8.90
C PRO A 56 2.47 -10.80 8.83
N PHE A 57 1.26 -10.76 8.27
CA PHE A 57 0.43 -9.56 8.13
C PHE A 57 0.29 -8.73 9.42
N ASN A 58 0.15 -9.42 10.56
CA ASN A 58 0.01 -8.82 11.88
C ASN A 58 1.30 -8.18 12.42
N LYS A 59 2.47 -8.49 11.85
CA LYS A 59 3.76 -7.93 12.26
C LYS A 59 4.13 -6.67 11.49
N ILE A 60 3.59 -6.50 10.29
CA ILE A 60 3.84 -5.32 9.47
C ILE A 60 3.37 -4.06 10.21
N ARG A 61 4.23 -3.04 10.20
CA ARG A 61 4.02 -1.72 10.81
C ARG A 61 4.11 -0.61 9.78
N SER A 62 4.95 -0.79 8.75
CA SER A 62 5.07 0.16 7.66
C SER A 62 4.71 -0.50 6.34
N LEU A 63 3.84 0.14 5.56
CA LEU A 63 3.43 -0.30 4.24
C LEU A 63 3.57 0.85 3.26
N ALA A 64 4.14 0.56 2.11
CA ALA A 64 4.19 1.47 0.99
C ALA A 64 3.69 0.74 -0.25
N ILE A 65 2.64 1.28 -0.88
CA ILE A 65 2.08 0.78 -2.12
C ILE A 65 2.26 1.86 -3.18
N ASN A 66 3.18 1.60 -4.09
CA ASN A 66 3.48 2.48 -5.22
C ASN A 66 2.98 1.86 -6.52
N GLY A 67 1.81 2.31 -6.99
CA GLY A 67 1.25 1.85 -8.27
C GLY A 67 1.95 2.43 -9.51
N SER A 68 3.20 2.90 -9.42
CA SER A 68 3.84 3.69 -10.48
C SER A 68 3.69 3.01 -11.84
N SER A 69 3.07 3.73 -12.76
CA SER A 69 3.07 3.45 -14.18
C SER A 69 4.05 4.41 -14.82
N THR A 70 5.11 3.87 -15.40
CA THR A 70 5.99 4.61 -16.32
C THR A 70 5.29 4.93 -17.65
N ARG A 71 3.99 4.61 -17.81
CA ARG A 71 3.27 4.65 -19.10
C ARG A 71 1.86 5.27 -19.06
N GLY A 72 1.55 6.11 -18.09
CA GLY A 72 0.36 6.99 -18.16
C GLY A 72 -0.93 6.46 -17.53
N ASP A 73 -1.02 5.18 -17.18
CA ASP A 73 -2.16 4.63 -16.43
C ASP A 73 -1.71 4.06 -15.09
N ILE A 74 -1.94 4.77 -13.99
CA ILE A 74 -1.81 4.21 -12.63
C ILE A 74 -2.98 3.24 -12.44
N GLU A 75 -2.84 2.01 -12.94
CA GLU A 75 -3.64 0.86 -12.51
C GLU A 75 -3.13 0.37 -11.15
N CYS A 76 -3.10 1.28 -10.16
CA CYS A 76 -3.38 0.82 -8.80
C CYS A 76 -4.79 0.24 -8.91
N GLY A 77 -4.94 -1.05 -8.57
CA GLY A 77 -6.22 -1.73 -8.65
C GLY A 77 -7.34 -0.87 -8.07
N SER A 78 -8.59 -1.11 -8.51
CA SER A 78 -9.76 -0.33 -8.08
C SER A 78 -9.72 0.01 -6.59
N ILE A 79 -10.34 1.12 -6.18
CA ILE A 79 -10.40 1.53 -4.77
C ILE A 79 -10.83 0.38 -3.83
N PHE A 80 -11.64 -0.57 -4.31
CA PHE A 80 -11.94 -1.84 -3.64
C PHE A 80 -10.72 -2.73 -3.37
N LEU A 81 -9.85 -2.96 -4.37
CA LEU A 81 -8.65 -3.77 -4.24
C LEU A 81 -7.65 -3.15 -3.25
N ILE A 82 -7.49 -1.82 -3.29
CA ILE A 82 -6.67 -1.09 -2.30
C ILE A 82 -7.23 -1.33 -0.90
N ARG A 83 -8.54 -1.16 -0.70
CA ARG A 83 -9.17 -1.32 0.61
C ARG A 83 -9.06 -2.75 1.13
N ARG A 84 -9.31 -3.74 0.27
CA ARG A 84 -9.16 -5.16 0.63
C ARG A 84 -7.72 -5.47 1.04
N ALA A 85 -6.74 -4.92 0.32
CA ALA A 85 -5.33 -5.08 0.64
C ALA A 85 -4.97 -4.43 1.97
N LEU A 86 -5.39 -3.19 2.22
CA LEU A 86 -5.17 -2.49 3.49
C LEU A 86 -5.81 -3.23 4.68
N GLY A 87 -6.99 -3.83 4.48
CA GLY A 87 -7.67 -4.64 5.49
C GLY A 87 -6.89 -5.88 5.95
N ARG A 88 -5.87 -6.32 5.20
CA ARG A 88 -4.98 -7.41 5.62
C ARG A 88 -3.97 -6.98 6.68
N PHE A 89 -3.73 -5.69 6.90
CA PHE A 89 -2.69 -5.19 7.81
C PHE A 89 -3.29 -4.58 9.09
N PRO A 90 -3.70 -5.39 10.08
CA PRO A 90 -4.49 -4.93 11.22
C PRO A 90 -3.75 -3.95 12.14
N TYR A 91 -2.42 -3.91 12.09
CA TYR A 91 -1.57 -3.14 13.00
C TYR A 91 -0.62 -2.18 12.27
N ILE A 92 -0.96 -1.79 11.05
CA ILE A 92 -0.22 -0.80 10.29
C ILE A 92 -0.18 0.54 11.05
N ARG A 93 0.99 1.17 11.07
CA ARG A 93 1.26 2.48 11.70
C ARG A 93 1.61 3.54 10.67
N ASP A 94 2.40 3.16 9.67
CA ASP A 94 2.87 4.07 8.63
C ASP A 94 2.42 3.57 7.26
N LEU A 95 1.66 4.39 6.53
CA LEU A 95 1.13 4.07 5.21
C LEU A 95 1.55 5.10 4.18
N ILE A 96 2.20 4.64 3.12
CA ILE A 96 2.42 5.41 1.88
C ILE A 96 1.58 4.78 0.78
N LEU A 97 0.67 5.53 0.18
CA LEU A 97 -0.21 5.02 -0.88
C LEU A 97 -0.20 5.95 -2.08
N SER A 98 0.07 5.37 -3.26
CA SER A 98 -0.21 6.05 -4.53
C SER A 98 -1.70 6.00 -4.84
N VAL A 99 -2.31 7.18 -5.05
CA VAL A 99 -3.72 7.31 -5.37
C VAL A 99 -3.91 7.04 -6.86
N PRO A 100 -4.71 6.03 -7.28
CA PRO A 100 -4.93 5.78 -8.69
C PRO A 100 -5.72 6.89 -9.36
N ILE A 101 -5.51 6.99 -10.67
CA ILE A 101 -6.17 7.96 -11.56
C ILE A 101 -7.64 7.57 -11.82
N VAL A 102 -8.03 6.34 -11.51
CA VAL A 102 -9.38 5.82 -11.79
C VAL A 102 -10.45 6.59 -11.00
N ASP A 103 -11.56 6.89 -11.68
CA ASP A 103 -12.72 7.56 -11.11
C ASP A 103 -13.35 6.74 -9.95
N PRO A 104 -13.33 7.25 -8.71
CA PRO A 104 -13.94 6.56 -7.57
C PRO A 104 -15.46 6.43 -7.68
N HIS A 105 -16.12 7.26 -8.50
CA HIS A 105 -17.58 7.24 -8.67
C HIS A 105 -18.08 6.01 -9.42
N LYS A 106 -17.21 5.32 -10.17
CA LYS A 106 -17.55 4.06 -10.85
C LYS A 106 -17.91 2.93 -9.90
N TYR A 107 -17.62 3.07 -8.60
CA TYR A 107 -17.61 1.98 -7.64
C TYR A 107 -18.68 2.07 -6.53
N GLY A 108 -19.58 3.07 -6.59
CA GLY A 108 -20.67 3.23 -5.62
C GLY A 108 -20.20 3.65 -4.21
N ILE A 109 -21.06 3.44 -3.21
CA ILE A 109 -20.76 3.76 -1.80
C ILE A 109 -19.80 2.70 -1.24
N LEU A 110 -18.63 3.13 -0.78
CA LEU A 110 -17.63 2.25 -0.20
C LEU A 110 -17.87 2.08 1.31
N PRO A 111 -17.85 0.85 1.84
CA PRO A 111 -17.99 0.62 3.28
C PRO A 111 -16.79 1.23 4.01
N ILE A 112 -17.00 1.85 5.18
CA ILE A 112 -15.92 2.49 5.97
C ILE A 112 -14.82 1.47 6.30
N LEU A 113 -13.55 1.85 6.06
CA LEU A 113 -12.38 1.06 6.42
C LEU A 113 -11.73 1.73 7.63
N SER A 114 -11.64 1.00 8.74
CA SER A 114 -10.98 1.49 9.95
C SER A 114 -9.53 1.01 9.98
N LEU A 115 -8.59 1.96 10.07
CA LEU A 115 -7.17 1.68 10.29
C LEU A 115 -6.78 2.20 11.67
N SER A 116 -7.23 1.50 12.71
CA SER A 116 -7.22 2.00 14.09
C SER A 116 -5.83 2.26 14.67
N PHE A 117 -4.78 1.67 14.13
CA PHE A 117 -3.40 1.84 14.59
C PHE A 117 -2.57 2.79 13.70
N LEU A 118 -3.17 3.31 12.62
CA LEU A 118 -2.45 4.13 11.67
C LEU A 118 -2.13 5.50 12.30
N THR A 119 -0.84 5.81 12.39
CA THR A 119 -0.32 7.07 12.95
C THR A 119 0.20 8.02 11.89
N SER A 120 0.68 7.50 10.76
CA SER A 120 1.18 8.30 9.63
C SER A 120 0.56 7.84 8.32
N LEU A 121 0.06 8.80 7.54
CA LEU A 121 -0.48 8.59 6.20
C LEU A 121 0.16 9.57 5.22
N THR A 122 0.79 9.04 4.17
CA THR A 122 1.27 9.83 3.04
C THR A 122 0.59 9.37 1.77
N PHE A 123 -0.10 10.28 1.09
CA PHE A 123 -0.59 10.03 -0.26
C PHE A 123 0.37 10.55 -1.30
N TRP A 124 0.71 9.71 -2.26
CA TRP A 124 1.38 10.10 -3.50
C TRP A 124 0.31 10.30 -4.56
N VAL A 125 0.18 11.53 -5.05
CA VAL A 125 -0.96 11.98 -5.84
C VAL A 125 -0.42 12.59 -7.13
N ASP A 126 -0.94 12.15 -8.27
CA ASP A 126 -0.78 12.92 -9.50
C ASP A 126 -1.55 14.24 -9.34
N TYR A 127 -0.93 15.38 -9.64
CA TYR A 127 -1.55 16.69 -9.51
C TYR A 127 -2.92 16.77 -10.22
N ALA A 128 -3.07 16.13 -11.38
CA ALA A 128 -4.32 16.08 -12.13
C ALA A 128 -5.46 15.36 -11.36
N CYS A 129 -5.12 14.59 -10.33
CA CYS A 129 -6.04 13.80 -9.52
C CYS A 129 -6.25 14.36 -8.10
N GLN A 130 -5.80 15.58 -7.79
CA GLN A 130 -5.90 16.16 -6.44
C GLN A 130 -7.33 16.18 -5.87
N VAL A 131 -8.34 16.42 -6.71
CA VAL A 131 -9.76 16.46 -6.30
C VAL A 131 -10.25 15.09 -5.82
N LYS A 132 -9.63 14.00 -6.28
CA LYS A 132 -10.00 12.63 -5.94
C LYS A 132 -9.53 12.22 -4.54
N VAL A 133 -8.52 12.89 -3.97
CA VAL A 133 -8.00 12.60 -2.63
C VAL A 133 -9.11 12.63 -1.56
N LYS A 134 -10.04 13.57 -1.69
CA LYS A 134 -11.19 13.70 -0.77
C LYS A 134 -12.03 12.44 -0.72
N TYR A 135 -12.24 11.76 -1.85
CA TYR A 135 -13.00 10.50 -1.91
C TYR A 135 -12.27 9.32 -1.26
N TYR A 136 -10.93 9.30 -1.34
CA TYR A 136 -10.13 8.30 -0.64
C TYR A 136 -10.19 8.50 0.88
N LEU A 137 -10.19 9.76 1.34
CA LEU A 137 -10.26 10.10 2.75
C LEU A 137 -11.66 9.92 3.35
N SER A 138 -12.73 10.25 2.61
CA SER A 138 -14.10 10.34 3.15
C SER A 138 -14.63 9.03 3.72
N ASN A 139 -14.04 7.90 3.35
CA ASN A 139 -14.46 6.57 3.77
C ASN A 139 -13.40 5.86 4.63
N LEU A 140 -12.43 6.58 5.19
CA LEU A 140 -11.43 6.03 6.12
C LEU A 140 -11.71 6.52 7.54
N SER A 141 -11.75 5.59 8.49
CA SER A 141 -11.72 5.92 9.92
C SER A 141 -10.28 5.76 10.42
N LEU A 142 -9.66 6.88 10.81
CA LEU A 142 -8.26 6.96 11.18
C LEU A 142 -8.10 7.57 12.60
N PRO A 143 -8.63 6.91 13.65
CA PRO A 143 -8.75 7.50 14.99
C PRO A 143 -7.40 7.83 15.67
N CYS A 144 -6.31 7.20 15.23
CA CYS A 144 -4.98 7.41 15.78
C CYS A 144 -4.04 8.19 14.86
N LEU A 145 -4.57 8.79 13.79
CA LEU A 145 -3.74 9.53 12.83
C LEU A 145 -3.13 10.76 13.50
N ARG A 146 -1.80 10.88 13.42
CA ARG A 146 -1.04 12.01 13.97
C ARG A 146 -0.35 12.82 12.89
N SER A 147 -0.04 12.19 11.75
CA SER A 147 0.66 12.81 10.64
C SER A 147 -0.04 12.46 9.32
N PHE A 148 -0.31 13.49 8.53
CA PHE A 148 -0.85 13.37 7.19
C PHE A 148 -0.02 14.20 6.21
N ALA A 149 0.34 13.61 5.08
CA ALA A 149 1.10 14.28 4.03
C ALA A 149 0.50 13.99 2.64
N LEU A 150 0.51 15.00 1.80
CA LEU A 150 0.21 14.91 0.37
C LEU A 150 1.49 15.23 -0.40
N LYS A 151 1.96 14.26 -1.19
CA LYS A 151 3.12 14.43 -2.06
C LYS A 151 2.66 14.34 -3.51
N TYR A 152 2.87 15.41 -4.25
CA TYR A 152 2.54 15.43 -5.67
C TYR A 152 3.66 14.77 -6.48
N VAL A 153 3.29 13.75 -7.27
CA VAL A 153 4.18 13.11 -8.24
C VAL A 153 4.04 13.94 -9.53
N ASN A 154 5.15 14.44 -10.08
CA ASN A 154 5.21 15.40 -11.21
C ASN A 154 4.95 16.87 -10.83
N ASN A 155 5.73 17.45 -9.91
CA ASN A 155 5.91 18.91 -9.84
C ASN A 155 6.72 19.40 -11.06
N ILE A 156 6.16 19.32 -12.27
CA ILE A 156 6.62 20.18 -13.35
C ILE A 156 5.88 21.50 -13.16
N ILE A 157 6.52 22.42 -12.45
CA ILE A 157 6.17 23.84 -12.55
C ILE A 157 6.45 24.21 -14.01
N GLN A 158 5.42 24.21 -14.85
CA GLN A 158 5.49 24.90 -16.14
C GLN A 158 5.44 26.39 -15.81
N TYR A 159 6.61 27.04 -15.77
CA TYR A 159 6.66 28.47 -16.02
C TYR A 159 6.22 28.67 -17.47
N LEU A 160 5.00 29.17 -17.67
CA LEU A 160 4.59 29.83 -18.91
C LEU A 160 5.24 31.22 -18.97
#